data_AF-A0A536UR99-F1
#
_entry.id   AF-A0A536UR99-F1
#
_cell.length_a   1.000
_cell.length_b   1.000
_cell.length_c   1.000
_cell.angle_alpha   90.00
_cell.angle_beta   90.00
_cell.angle_gamma   90.00
#
_symmetry.space_group_name_H-M   'P 1'
#
loop_
_entity.id
_entity.type
_entity.pdbx_description
1 polymer ?
#
loop_
_entity_poly.entity_id
_entity_poly.type
_entity_poly.pdbx_seq_one_letter_code
_entity_poly.pdbx_strand_id
1 'polypeptide(L)'
;DRGLVKAPFFVQTVFGILGGIGSHPDDVMHMKRTADRLFGSDYRWSVLGAGRSQMPIAAMSAAMGGNVRVGLEDSLWIGAGKLAESNAQQVRKAREIIEGLGLVVATPAEAREILQLKGKDAVAF
;
A
#
# COMPACT_ATOMS: atom_id res chain seq x y z
N ASP A 1 -16.49 -3.15 -15.90
CA ASP A 1 -17.26 -3.18 -17.16
C ASP A 1 -17.57 -4.58 -17.65
N ARG A 2 -16.59 -5.41 -18.04
CA ARG A 2 -16.85 -6.76 -18.62
C ARG A 2 -17.17 -7.88 -17.61
N GLY A 3 -17.22 -7.58 -16.30
CA GLY A 3 -17.57 -8.56 -15.26
C GLY A 3 -16.56 -9.68 -15.00
N LEU A 4 -15.32 -9.55 -15.49
CA LEU A 4 -14.29 -10.60 -15.36
C LEU A 4 -13.69 -10.71 -13.95
N VAL A 5 -13.77 -9.64 -13.17
CA VAL A 5 -13.26 -9.56 -11.78
C VAL A 5 -14.36 -8.97 -10.92
N LYS A 6 -14.51 -9.48 -9.70
CA LYS A 6 -15.52 -9.04 -8.73
C LYS A 6 -14.88 -8.16 -7.65
N ALA A 7 -15.62 -7.17 -7.18
CA ALA A 7 -15.25 -6.32 -6.05
C ALA A 7 -15.22 -7.13 -4.73
N PRO A 8 -14.48 -6.68 -3.70
CA PRO A 8 -13.66 -5.46 -3.68
C PRO A 8 -12.36 -5.61 -4.48
N PHE A 9 -12.05 -4.63 -5.33
CA PHE A 9 -10.78 -4.59 -6.05
C PHE A 9 -9.67 -4.14 -5.12
N PHE A 10 -8.61 -4.94 -4.95
CA PHE A 10 -7.42 -4.47 -4.25
C PHE A 10 -6.44 -3.83 -5.23
N VAL A 11 -6.47 -2.50 -5.32
CA VAL A 11 -5.67 -1.73 -6.29
C VAL A 11 -4.37 -1.27 -5.63
N GLN A 12 -3.25 -1.83 -6.09
CA GLN A 12 -1.90 -1.43 -5.68
C GLN A 12 -1.30 -0.49 -6.71
N THR A 13 -1.10 0.78 -6.36
CA THR A 13 -0.40 1.74 -7.23
C THR A 13 1.08 1.79 -6.88
N VAL A 14 1.93 1.61 -7.90
CA VAL A 14 3.38 1.48 -7.78
C VAL A 14 4.03 2.75 -8.33
N PHE A 15 4.81 3.45 -7.49
CA PHE A 15 5.39 4.75 -7.81
C PHE A 15 6.92 4.71 -7.84
N GLY A 16 7.53 5.40 -8.80
CA GLY A 16 8.97 5.65 -8.84
C GLY A 16 9.81 4.58 -9.55
N ILE A 17 9.20 3.76 -10.40
CA ILE A 17 9.92 2.79 -11.26
C ILE A 17 10.23 3.44 -12.60
N LEU A 18 11.45 3.26 -13.13
CA LEU A 18 11.81 3.74 -14.46
C LEU A 18 10.93 3.06 -15.52
N GLY A 19 10.21 3.86 -16.31
CA GLY A 19 9.20 3.38 -17.26
C GLY A 19 7.77 3.33 -16.70
N GLY A 20 7.60 3.54 -15.40
CA GLY A 20 6.31 3.76 -14.75
C GLY A 20 6.05 5.23 -14.42
N ILE A 21 5.01 5.48 -13.61
CA ILE A 21 4.72 6.82 -13.08
C ILE A 21 5.73 7.22 -12.01
N GLY A 22 5.97 8.53 -11.88
CA GLY A 22 6.88 9.11 -10.89
C GLY A 22 6.44 8.93 -9.44
N SER A 23 7.27 9.42 -8.52
CA SER A 23 6.98 9.42 -7.08
C SER A 23 6.61 10.80 -6.55
N HIS A 24 6.18 11.72 -7.43
CA HIS A 24 5.76 13.06 -7.00
C HIS A 24 4.41 12.96 -6.26
N PRO A 25 4.14 13.77 -5.21
CA PRO A 25 2.84 13.75 -4.53
C PRO A 25 1.64 13.94 -5.48
N ASP A 26 1.80 14.74 -6.54
CA ASP A 26 0.75 14.92 -7.56
C ASP A 26 0.43 13.63 -8.32
N ASP A 27 1.43 12.79 -8.59
CA ASP A 27 1.22 11.47 -9.21
C ASP A 27 0.37 10.60 -8.30
N VAL A 28 0.66 10.59 -7.00
CA VAL A 28 -0.08 9.83 -5.98
C VAL A 28 -1.54 10.29 -5.90
N MET A 29 -1.77 11.60 -5.80
CA MET A 29 -3.13 12.16 -5.79
C MET A 29 -3.88 11.91 -7.10
N HIS A 30 -3.20 11.99 -8.24
CA HIS A 30 -3.80 11.74 -9.54
C HIS A 30 -4.27 10.29 -9.67
N MET A 31 -3.45 9.33 -9.23
CA MET A 31 -3.82 7.91 -9.26
C MET A 31 -4.99 7.60 -8.33
N LYS A 32 -5.00 8.18 -7.11
CA LYS A 32 -6.16 8.06 -6.20
C LYS A 32 -7.45 8.60 -6.83
N ARG A 33 -7.39 9.83 -7.36
CA ARG A 33 -8.53 10.48 -8.01
C ARG A 33 -9.06 9.65 -9.18
N THR A 34 -8.17 9.05 -9.96
CA THR A 34 -8.55 8.19 -11.08
C THR A 34 -9.22 6.91 -10.59
N ALA A 35 -8.70 6.26 -9.54
CA ALA A 35 -9.33 5.09 -8.94
C ALA A 35 -10.72 5.41 -8.35
N ASP A 36 -10.86 6.55 -7.65
CA ASP A 36 -12.15 7.01 -7.13
C ASP A 36 -13.19 7.22 -8.24
N ARG A 37 -12.79 7.88 -9.33
CA ARG A 37 -13.68 8.13 -10.47
C ARG A 37 -14.09 6.83 -11.18
N LEU A 38 -13.20 5.84 -11.27
CA LEU A 38 -13.44 4.61 -12.01
C LEU A 38 -14.18 3.54 -11.18
N PHE A 39 -13.87 3.44 -9.88
CA PHE A 39 -14.30 2.32 -9.04
C PHE A 39 -15.16 2.75 -7.84
N GLY A 40 -15.30 4.04 -7.55
CA GLY A 40 -16.10 4.53 -6.42
C GLY A 40 -15.74 3.84 -5.11
N SER A 41 -16.71 3.18 -4.47
CA SER A 41 -16.53 2.43 -3.21
C SER A 41 -16.05 0.98 -3.39
N ASP A 42 -15.97 0.48 -4.62
CA ASP A 42 -15.76 -0.94 -4.94
C ASP A 42 -14.30 -1.39 -4.83
N TYR A 43 -13.41 -0.51 -4.38
CA TYR A 43 -11.99 -0.82 -4.29
C TYR A 43 -11.41 -0.48 -2.90
N ARG A 44 -10.29 -1.15 -2.61
CA ARG A 44 -9.39 -0.84 -1.51
C ARG A 44 -8.07 -0.46 -2.12
N TRP A 45 -7.59 0.72 -1.75
CA TRP A 45 -6.37 1.27 -2.32
C TRP A 45 -5.17 0.91 -1.47
N SER A 46 -4.06 0.56 -2.10
CA SER A 46 -2.75 0.41 -1.48
C SER A 46 -1.71 1.12 -2.33
N VAL A 47 -0.63 1.57 -1.70
CA VAL A 47 0.51 2.18 -2.39
C VAL A 47 1.83 1.50 -2.08
N LEU A 48 2.76 1.61 -3.03
CA LEU A 48 4.18 1.33 -2.88
C LEU A 48 4.97 2.51 -3.44
N GLY A 49 5.96 3.00 -2.68
CA GLY A 49 6.97 3.94 -3.18
C GLY A 49 8.34 3.28 -3.29
N ALA A 50 8.96 3.35 -4.47
CA ALA A 50 10.27 2.73 -4.69
C ALA A 50 11.40 3.45 -3.93
N GLY A 51 12.31 2.68 -3.33
CA GLY A 51 13.52 3.18 -2.68
C GLY A 51 13.24 4.21 -1.59
N ARG A 52 13.87 5.40 -1.73
CA ARG A 52 13.74 6.49 -0.74
C ARG A 52 12.31 7.01 -0.57
N SER A 53 11.44 6.77 -1.55
CA SER A 53 10.06 7.26 -1.55
C SER A 53 9.09 6.36 -0.77
N GLN A 54 9.53 5.20 -0.26
CA GLN A 54 8.71 4.23 0.45
C GLN A 54 7.93 4.84 1.62
N MET A 55 8.62 5.49 2.57
CA MET A 55 7.99 6.03 3.77
C MET A 55 7.13 7.29 3.50
N PRO A 56 7.58 8.28 2.69
CA PRO A 56 6.73 9.42 2.32
C PRO A 56 5.42 9.01 1.62
N ILE A 57 5.47 8.07 0.68
CA ILE A 57 4.28 7.61 -0.04
C ILE A 57 3.37 6.78 0.87
N ALA A 58 3.93 5.93 1.74
CA ALA A 58 3.15 5.22 2.74
C ALA A 58 2.41 6.18 3.69
N ALA A 59 3.08 7.24 4.17
CA ALA A 59 2.46 8.26 5.01
C ALA A 59 1.30 8.98 4.30
N MET A 60 1.51 9.34 3.03
CA MET A 60 0.48 9.97 2.20
C MET A 60 -0.74 9.07 2.02
N SER A 61 -0.53 7.78 1.70
CA SER A 61 -1.64 6.84 1.57
C SER A 61 -2.41 6.66 2.88
N ALA A 62 -1.70 6.47 4.00
CA ALA A 62 -2.33 6.33 5.31
C ALA A 62 -3.19 7.56 5.66
N ALA A 63 -2.67 8.77 5.45
CA ALA A 63 -3.40 10.01 5.68
C ALA A 63 -4.63 10.17 4.76
N MET A 64 -4.64 9.51 3.59
CA MET A 64 -5.75 9.51 2.63
C MET A 64 -6.73 8.33 2.83
N GLY A 65 -6.58 7.55 3.90
CA GLY A 65 -7.41 6.38 4.19
C GLY A 65 -7.10 5.15 3.32
N GLY A 66 -5.91 5.11 2.72
CA GLY A 66 -5.40 3.97 1.95
C GLY A 66 -4.57 3.00 2.80
N ASN A 67 -4.25 1.85 2.20
CA ASN A 67 -3.34 0.85 2.75
C ASN A 67 -1.89 1.16 2.32
N VAL A 68 -0.92 0.54 3.00
CA VAL A 68 0.50 0.74 2.72
C VAL A 68 1.20 -0.59 2.44
N ARG A 69 2.16 -0.56 1.51
CA ARG A 69 3.10 -1.66 1.29
C ARG A 69 4.53 -1.18 1.58
N VAL A 70 5.24 -2.00 2.35
CA VAL A 70 6.68 -1.86 2.63
C VAL A 70 7.36 -3.21 2.50
N GLY A 71 8.67 -3.19 2.29
CA GLY A 71 9.49 -4.39 2.20
C GLY A 71 10.80 -4.12 1.47
N LEU A 72 11.76 -5.02 1.69
CA LEU A 72 13.08 -5.03 1.05
C LEU A 72 12.99 -5.23 -0.46
N GLU A 73 11.87 -5.79 -0.95
CA GLU A 73 11.55 -5.84 -2.39
C GLU A 73 11.50 -4.43 -3.00
N ASP A 74 10.97 -3.46 -2.25
CA ASP A 74 10.66 -2.13 -2.77
C ASP A 74 11.75 -1.11 -2.42
N SER A 75 12.44 -1.31 -1.30
CA SER A 75 13.52 -0.45 -0.83
C SER A 75 14.48 -1.20 0.08
N LEU A 76 15.79 -1.07 -0.20
CA LEU A 76 16.83 -1.62 0.67
C LEU A 76 17.14 -0.74 1.90
N TRP A 77 16.49 0.42 2.03
CA TRP A 77 16.87 1.47 2.97
C TRP A 77 15.84 1.61 4.09
N ILE A 78 16.30 1.86 5.32
CA ILE A 78 15.45 2.30 6.43
C ILE A 78 15.46 3.83 6.60
N GLY A 79 16.46 4.50 6.01
CA GLY A 79 16.63 5.94 6.00
C GLY A 79 17.76 6.35 5.06
N ALA A 80 18.02 7.65 4.95
CA ALA A 80 19.06 8.18 4.08
C ALA A 80 20.42 7.56 4.41
N GLY A 81 21.01 6.83 3.43
CA GLY A 81 22.30 6.18 3.59
C GLY A 81 22.36 4.99 4.55
N LYS A 82 21.22 4.53 5.10
CA LYS A 82 21.18 3.41 6.05
C LYS A 82 20.35 2.26 5.50
N LEU A 83 21.00 1.11 5.29
CA LEU A 83 20.33 -0.12 4.88
C LEU A 83 19.36 -0.59 5.96
N ALA A 84 18.23 -1.15 5.54
CA ALA A 84 17.32 -1.85 6.43
C ALA A 84 17.90 -3.24 6.77
N GLU A 85 17.91 -3.57 8.06
CA GLU A 85 18.43 -4.84 8.56
C GLU A 85 17.43 -5.99 8.36
N SER A 86 16.14 -5.66 8.20
CA SER A 86 15.06 -6.64 7.97
C SER A 86 13.80 -5.98 7.44
N ASN A 87 12.93 -6.76 6.79
CA ASN A 87 11.56 -6.34 6.46
C ASN A 87 10.80 -5.86 7.71
N ALA A 88 10.99 -6.53 8.85
CA ALA A 88 10.34 -6.17 10.11
C ALA A 88 10.70 -4.74 10.57
N GLN A 89 11.90 -4.26 10.27
CA GLN A 89 12.30 -2.89 10.59
C GLN A 89 11.47 -1.86 9.82
N GLN A 90 11.21 -2.11 8.54
CA GLN A 90 10.35 -1.25 7.72
C GLN A 90 8.88 -1.34 8.14
N VAL A 91 8.40 -2.53 8.51
CA VAL A 91 7.03 -2.70 9.06
C VAL A 91 6.84 -1.89 10.33
N ARG A 92 7.79 -1.92 11.28
CA ARG A 92 7.72 -1.10 12.51
C ARG A 92 7.68 0.40 12.19
N LYS A 93 8.53 0.86 11.27
CA LYS A 93 8.56 2.27 10.87
C LYS A 93 7.26 2.73 10.19
N ALA A 94 6.66 1.90 9.34
CA ALA A 94 5.35 2.18 8.76
C ALA A 94 4.24 2.19 9.83
N ARG A 95 4.31 1.28 10.80
CA ARG A 95 3.38 1.23 11.93
C ARG A 95 3.45 2.48 12.79
N GLU A 96 4.64 2.98 13.10
CA GLU A 96 4.84 4.25 13.83
C GLU A 96 4.13 5.43 13.13
N ILE A 97 4.21 5.50 11.80
CA ILE A 97 3.52 6.51 11.00
C ILE A 97 1.99 6.36 11.14
N ILE A 98 1.48 5.14 10.97
CA ILE A 98 0.04 4.84 11.04
C ILE A 98 -0.52 5.18 12.42
N GLU A 99 0.13 4.72 13.49
CA GLU A 99 -0.30 4.98 14.87
C GLU A 99 -0.17 6.47 15.22
N GLY A 100 0.86 7.15 14.70
CA GLY A 100 1.01 8.61 14.84
C GLY A 100 -0.12 9.43 14.19
N LEU A 101 -0.81 8.88 13.19
CA LEU A 101 -2.01 9.47 12.59
C LEU A 101 -3.31 9.11 13.34
N GLY A 102 -3.22 8.37 14.46
CA GLY A 102 -4.38 7.88 15.21
C GLY A 102 -5.10 6.70 14.55
N LEU A 103 -4.44 6.02 13.61
CA LEU A 103 -4.98 4.85 12.91
C LEU A 103 -4.47 3.55 13.54
N VAL A 104 -5.12 2.42 13.19
CA VAL A 104 -4.76 1.09 13.69
C VAL A 104 -4.42 0.17 12.52
N VAL A 105 -3.42 -0.69 12.70
CA VAL A 105 -3.01 -1.69 11.71
C VAL A 105 -3.95 -2.90 11.75
N ALA A 106 -4.50 -3.26 10.59
CA ALA A 106 -5.32 -4.46 10.46
C ALA A 106 -4.54 -5.74 10.76
N THR A 107 -5.13 -6.62 11.54
CA THR A 107 -4.73 -8.01 11.70
C THR A 107 -4.93 -8.79 10.40
N PRO A 108 -4.29 -9.96 10.24
CA PRO A 108 -4.55 -10.83 9.10
C PRO A 108 -6.02 -11.28 8.96
N ALA A 109 -6.77 -11.37 10.06
CA ALA A 109 -8.19 -11.73 10.01
C ALA A 109 -9.01 -10.59 9.42
N GLU A 110 -8.81 -9.37 9.91
CA GLU A 110 -9.48 -8.16 9.39
C GLU A 110 -9.11 -7.91 7.92
N ALA A 111 -7.85 -8.10 7.54
CA ALA A 111 -7.43 -7.97 6.15
C ALA A 111 -8.16 -8.98 5.22
N ARG A 112 -8.39 -10.21 5.68
CA ARG A 112 -9.18 -11.19 4.91
C ARG A 112 -10.63 -10.78 4.77
N GLU A 113 -11.23 -10.21 5.81
CA GLU A 113 -12.60 -9.70 5.78
C GLU A 113 -12.72 -8.50 4.82
N ILE A 114 -11.86 -7.49 4.97
CA ILE A 114 -11.81 -6.29 4.14
C ILE A 114 -11.67 -6.63 2.65
N LEU A 115 -10.83 -7.63 2.34
CA LEU A 115 -10.51 -8.05 0.98
C LEU A 115 -11.34 -9.25 0.48
N GLN A 116 -12.29 -9.75 1.29
CA GLN A 116 -13.12 -10.93 0.98
C GLN A 116 -12.31 -12.15 0.51
N LEU A 117 -11.22 -12.45 1.21
CA LEU A 117 -10.34 -13.57 0.85
C LEU A 117 -10.93 -14.90 1.33
N LYS A 118 -10.67 -15.96 0.56
CA LYS A 118 -11.16 -17.34 0.77
C LYS A 118 -10.81 -18.03 2.10
N GLY A 119 -10.06 -17.37 2.99
CA GLY A 119 -9.58 -17.96 4.24
C GLY A 119 -8.23 -18.64 4.12
N LYS A 120 -7.57 -18.83 5.27
CA LYS A 120 -6.21 -19.40 5.35
C LYS A 120 -6.19 -20.90 5.05
N ASP A 121 -7.25 -21.63 5.36
CA ASP A 121 -7.31 -23.10 5.22
C ASP A 121 -7.73 -23.54 3.80
N ALA A 122 -8.00 -22.60 2.91
CA ALA A 122 -8.38 -22.84 1.52
C ALA A 122 -7.21 -22.63 0.53
N VAL A 123 -5.98 -22.86 0.96
CA VAL A 123 -4.74 -22.77 0.16
C VAL A 123 -4.08 -24.16 0.06
N ALA A 124 -3.19 -24.34 -0.93
CA ALA A 124 -2.59 -25.63 -1.24
C ALA A 124 -1.13 -25.76 -0.74
N PHE A 125 -0.86 -25.26 0.48
CA PHE A 125 0.44 -25.33 1.17
C PHE A 125 0.26 -25.20 2.68
#